data_AF-A0A7Y6I842-F1
#
_entry.id   AF-A0A7Y6I842-F1
#
_cell.length_a   1.000
_cell.length_b   1.000
_cell.length_c   1.000
_cell.angle_alpha   90.00
_cell.angle_beta   90.00
_cell.angle_gamma   90.00
#
_symmetry.space_group_name_H-M   'P 1'
#
loop_
_entity.id
_entity.type
_entity.pdbx_description
1 polymer ?
#
loop_
_entity_poly.entity_id
_entity_poly.type
_entity_poly.pdbx_seq_one_letter_code
_entity_poly.pdbx_strand_id
1 'polypeptide(L)'
;MGEVLGRTPAGREALAYAREHGITTLYQSGQNIRWSDYNRDLNVIRLGGADTASSEALAAEFVRQVEMAKSRWSPGPLGTDFAEYGEAREAEEAAANRAAYRMGSRLGHEEAARATYLDGSYGAGYQKLWGEHRGGLGQAILGGPFRLFNDGPLDFT
;
A
#
# COMPACT_ATOMS: atom_id res chain seq x y z
N MET A 1 -6.99 -14.88 10.00
CA MET A 1 -5.85 -13.94 9.89
C MET A 1 -5.23 -13.53 11.22
N GLY A 2 -5.96 -12.95 12.19
CA GLY A 2 -5.37 -12.40 13.43
C GLY A 2 -4.52 -13.39 14.24
N GLU A 3 -4.97 -14.64 14.38
CA GLU A 3 -4.19 -15.70 15.02
C GLU A 3 -2.88 -16.02 14.28
N VAL A 4 -2.93 -16.04 12.94
CA VAL A 4 -1.75 -16.29 12.08
C VAL A 4 -0.73 -15.17 12.20
N LEU A 5 -1.17 -13.90 12.25
CA LEU A 5 -0.29 -12.75 12.47
C LEU A 5 0.43 -12.84 13.82
N GLY A 6 -0.22 -13.39 14.85
CA GLY A 6 0.40 -13.61 16.16
C GLY A 6 1.55 -14.61 16.16
N ARG A 7 1.62 -15.52 15.18
CA ARG A 7 2.60 -16.62 15.12
C ARG A 7 4.00 -16.19 14.72
N THR A 8 4.17 -15.03 14.08
CA THR A 8 5.49 -14.55 13.64
C THR A 8 5.83 -13.17 14.23
N PRO A 9 7.13 -12.83 14.37
CA PRO A 9 7.52 -11.48 14.77
C PRO A 9 7.01 -10.38 13.82
N ALA A 10 7.03 -10.64 12.51
CA ALA A 10 6.61 -9.66 11.50
C ALA A 10 5.11 -9.37 11.56
N GLY A 11 4.28 -10.41 11.79
CA GLY A 11 2.84 -10.22 11.94
C GLY A 11 2.49 -9.45 13.22
N ARG A 12 3.19 -9.71 14.34
CA ARG A 12 3.01 -8.94 15.58
C ARG A 12 3.45 -7.49 15.44
N GLU A 13 4.58 -7.23 14.79
CA GLU A 13 5.05 -5.87 14.51
C GLU A 13 4.06 -5.11 13.60
N ALA A 14 3.55 -5.77 12.55
CA ALA A 14 2.57 -5.16 11.66
C ALA A 14 1.27 -4.80 12.39
N LEU A 15 0.78 -5.68 13.27
CA LEU A 15 -0.38 -5.41 14.11
C LEU A 15 -0.15 -4.25 15.08
N ALA A 16 1.03 -4.20 15.72
CA ALA A 16 1.40 -3.13 16.63
C ALA A 16 1.46 -1.78 15.89
N TYR A 17 2.12 -1.74 14.73
CA TYR A 17 2.24 -0.55 13.90
C TYR A 17 0.86 -0.05 13.43
N ALA A 18 0.03 -0.94 12.88
CA ALA A 18 -1.31 -0.57 12.42
C ALA A 18 -2.15 0.02 13.57
N ARG A 19 -2.03 -0.54 14.78
CA ARG A 19 -2.72 -0.02 15.97
C ARG A 19 -2.17 1.33 16.42
N GLU A 20 -0.85 1.46 16.49
CA GLU A 20 -0.16 2.70 16.91
C GLU A 20 -0.48 3.88 15.99
N HIS A 21 -0.59 3.60 14.68
CA HIS A 21 -0.83 4.61 13.65
C HIS A 21 -2.31 4.74 13.24
N GLY A 22 -3.23 4.08 13.94
CA GLY A 22 -4.67 4.19 13.67
C GLY A 22 -5.09 3.72 12.27
N ILE A 23 -4.35 2.76 11.69
CA ILE A 23 -4.62 2.23 10.36
C ILE A 23 -5.85 1.34 10.42
N THR A 24 -6.86 1.67 9.63
CA THR A 24 -8.08 0.84 9.51
C THR A 24 -7.87 -0.24 8.45
N THR A 25 -8.30 -1.48 8.73
CA THR A 25 -8.23 -2.59 7.77
C THR A 25 -9.62 -3.00 7.31
N LEU A 26 -9.86 -3.00 6.00
CA LEU A 26 -11.09 -3.43 5.36
C LEU A 26 -10.84 -4.70 4.55
N TYR A 27 -11.70 -5.71 4.72
CA TYR A 27 -11.66 -6.93 3.91
C TYR A 27 -12.62 -6.78 2.74
N GLN A 28 -12.13 -7.01 1.53
CA GLN A 28 -12.91 -6.88 0.31
C GLN A 28 -13.34 -8.24 -0.22
N SER A 29 -14.66 -8.37 -0.41
CA SER A 29 -15.34 -9.49 -1.08
C SER A 29 -15.95 -9.03 -2.42
N GLY A 30 -16.27 -9.96 -3.31
CA GLY A 30 -16.98 -9.64 -4.57
C GLY A 30 -16.15 -9.03 -5.71
N GLN A 31 -16.54 -7.89 -6.29
CA GLN A 31 -15.96 -7.40 -7.56
C GLN A 31 -14.53 -6.80 -7.46
N ASN A 32 -14.07 -6.43 -6.26
CA ASN A 32 -12.72 -5.89 -6.01
C ASN A 32 -11.74 -6.92 -5.41
N ILE A 33 -12.00 -8.23 -5.60
CA ILE A 33 -11.31 -9.34 -4.90
C ILE A 33 -9.83 -9.52 -5.20
N ARG A 34 -9.26 -8.91 -6.25
CA ARG A 34 -7.91 -9.30 -6.69
C ARG A 34 -6.80 -8.41 -6.14
N TRP A 35 -7.12 -7.25 -5.58
CA TRP A 35 -6.14 -6.19 -5.35
C TRP A 35 -6.20 -5.74 -3.90
N SER A 36 -5.05 -5.69 -3.26
CA SER A 36 -4.87 -5.10 -1.94
C SER A 36 -4.07 -3.81 -2.08
N ASP A 37 -4.43 -2.81 -1.28
CA ASP A 37 -3.74 -1.54 -1.28
C ASP A 37 -3.84 -0.81 0.07
N TYR A 38 -2.80 -0.05 0.38
CA TYR A 38 -2.83 0.96 1.43
C TYR A 38 -3.17 2.33 0.82
N ASN A 39 -4.36 2.82 1.13
CA ASN A 39 -4.80 4.17 0.82
C ASN A 39 -4.27 5.14 1.88
N ARG A 40 -3.31 5.97 1.48
CA ARG A 40 -2.60 6.93 2.35
C ARG A 40 -3.52 8.06 2.83
N ASP A 41 -4.41 8.54 1.97
CA ASP A 41 -5.29 9.67 2.27
C ASP A 41 -6.33 9.32 3.34
N LEU A 42 -6.83 8.08 3.29
CA LEU A 42 -7.83 7.57 4.23
C LEU A 42 -7.22 6.83 5.41
N ASN A 43 -5.91 6.56 5.39
CA ASN A 43 -5.22 5.70 6.36
C ASN A 43 -5.87 4.31 6.47
N VAL A 44 -6.22 3.72 5.32
CA VAL A 44 -6.96 2.47 5.21
C VAL A 44 -6.16 1.44 4.40
N ILE A 45 -6.00 0.24 4.95
CA ILE A 45 -5.59 -0.95 4.21
C ILE A 45 -6.85 -1.65 3.70
N ARG A 46 -6.94 -1.86 2.39
CA ARG A 46 -7.93 -2.72 1.76
C ARG A 46 -7.26 -4.04 1.40
N LEU A 47 -7.77 -5.14 1.94
CA LEU A 47 -7.29 -6.49 1.65
C LEU A 47 -8.26 -7.18 0.69
N GLY A 48 -7.79 -7.41 -0.53
CA GLY A 48 -8.46 -8.25 -1.52
C GLY A 48 -8.41 -9.73 -1.15
N GLY A 49 -9.26 -10.51 -1.79
CA GLY A 49 -9.24 -11.97 -1.71
C GLY A 49 -9.81 -12.52 -0.41
N ALA A 50 -10.58 -11.73 0.35
CA ALA A 50 -11.10 -12.15 1.65
C ALA A 50 -11.92 -13.45 1.59
N ASP A 51 -12.56 -13.74 0.45
CA ASP A 51 -13.41 -14.93 0.26
C ASP A 51 -12.63 -16.15 -0.26
N THR A 52 -11.45 -15.94 -0.85
CA THR A 52 -10.75 -16.97 -1.64
C THR A 52 -9.32 -17.25 -1.19
N ALA A 53 -8.68 -16.30 -0.51
CA ALA A 53 -7.33 -16.44 0.00
C ALA A 53 -7.30 -17.17 1.34
N SER A 54 -6.22 -17.92 1.59
CA SER A 54 -5.99 -18.52 2.91
C SER A 54 -5.71 -17.45 3.96
N SER A 55 -5.86 -17.80 5.24
CA SER A 55 -5.52 -16.88 6.34
C SER A 55 -4.05 -16.46 6.34
N GLU A 56 -3.16 -17.33 5.85
CA GLU A 56 -1.72 -17.10 5.70
C GLU A 56 -1.44 -16.12 4.57
N ALA A 57 -2.12 -16.27 3.42
CA ALA A 57 -2.02 -15.33 2.31
C ALA A 57 -2.52 -13.94 2.72
N LEU A 58 -3.67 -13.86 3.40
CA LEU A 58 -4.19 -12.58 3.93
C LEU A 58 -3.25 -11.96 4.97
N ALA A 59 -2.62 -12.78 5.82
CA ALA A 59 -1.66 -12.29 6.81
C ALA A 59 -0.38 -11.76 6.16
N ALA A 60 0.15 -12.44 5.15
CA ALA A 60 1.30 -11.97 4.37
C ALA A 60 0.97 -10.67 3.64
N GLU A 61 -0.23 -10.57 3.08
CA GLU A 61 -0.68 -9.37 2.39
C GLU A 61 -0.88 -8.19 3.34
N PHE A 62 -1.46 -8.42 4.51
CA PHE A 62 -1.53 -7.40 5.56
C PHE A 62 -0.13 -6.87 5.94
N VAL A 63 0.85 -7.77 6.14
CA VAL A 63 2.24 -7.38 6.42
C VAL A 63 2.83 -6.56 5.27
N ARG A 64 2.57 -6.94 4.00
CA ARG A 64 2.98 -6.16 2.82
C ARG A 64 2.44 -4.73 2.91
N GLN A 65 1.13 -4.57 3.11
CA GLN A 65 0.48 -3.26 3.10
C GLN A 65 0.91 -2.39 4.30
N VAL A 66 1.16 -2.98 5.47
CA VAL A 66 1.73 -2.25 6.61
C VAL A 66 3.16 -1.80 6.33
N GLU A 67 3.98 -2.62 5.67
CA GLU A 67 5.34 -2.22 5.28
C GLU A 67 5.31 -1.03 4.31
N MET A 68 4.35 -1.00 3.39
CA MET A 68 4.11 0.16 2.52
C MET A 68 3.64 1.39 3.32
N ALA A 69 2.89 1.22 4.40
CA ALA A 69 2.50 2.32 5.28
C ALA A 69 3.67 2.90 6.09
N LYS A 70 4.69 2.07 6.44
CA LYS A 70 5.92 2.54 7.10
C LYS A 70 6.77 3.44 6.21
N SER A 71 6.72 3.19 4.90
CA SER A 71 7.30 4.07 3.91
C SER A 71 6.50 5.36 3.88
N ARG A 72 6.86 6.30 4.77
CA ARG A 72 6.32 7.67 4.86
C ARG A 72 6.66 8.53 3.63
N TRP A 73 7.15 7.91 2.57
CA TRP A 73 7.50 8.59 1.35
C TRP A 73 6.21 9.02 0.64
N SER A 74 5.96 10.32 0.74
CA SER A 74 4.92 11.05 0.03
C SER A 74 5.64 12.04 -0.89
N PRO A 75 6.17 11.59 -2.04
CA PRO A 75 6.79 12.51 -2.99
C PRO A 75 5.75 13.55 -3.33
N GLY A 76 6.07 14.82 -3.04
CA GLY A 76 5.27 15.93 -3.50
C GLY A 76 5.23 15.85 -5.03
N PRO A 77 4.05 15.69 -5.64
CA PRO A 77 3.98 15.54 -7.09
C PRO A 77 4.37 16.86 -7.81
N LEU A 78 4.39 17.97 -7.07
CA LEU A 78 5.11 19.19 -7.40
C LEU A 78 6.59 19.05 -7.02
N GLY A 79 7.36 18.22 -7.71
CA GLY A 79 8.81 18.16 -7.49
C GLY A 79 9.53 16.89 -7.91
N THR A 80 8.82 15.76 -7.99
CA THR A 80 9.40 14.46 -8.38
C THR A 80 8.98 14.12 -9.81
N ASP A 81 9.96 13.93 -10.71
CA ASP A 81 9.68 13.46 -12.06
C ASP A 81 9.13 12.01 -12.04
N PHE A 82 8.51 11.57 -13.14
CA PHE A 82 7.87 10.25 -13.14
C PHE A 82 8.87 9.09 -12.98
N ALA A 83 10.12 9.26 -13.43
CA ALA A 83 11.15 8.23 -13.33
C ALA A 83 11.59 8.06 -11.86
N GLU A 84 11.89 9.17 -11.19
CA GLU A 84 12.19 9.22 -9.76
C GLU A 84 11.02 8.71 -8.92
N TYR A 85 9.78 9.02 -9.33
CA TYR A 85 8.58 8.46 -8.69
C TYR A 85 8.56 6.93 -8.84
N GLY A 86 8.78 6.43 -10.05
CA GLY A 86 8.80 5.01 -10.37
C GLY A 86 9.83 4.24 -9.56
N GLU A 87 11.08 4.70 -9.54
CA GLU A 87 12.19 4.03 -8.83
C GLU A 87 11.92 3.90 -7.32
N ALA A 88 11.50 4.99 -6.68
CA ALA A 88 11.20 4.97 -5.25
C ALA A 88 9.96 4.12 -4.95
N ARG A 89 8.97 4.11 -5.84
CA ARG A 89 7.80 3.27 -5.69
C ARG A 89 8.12 1.78 -5.84
N GLU A 90 8.99 1.43 -6.79
CA GLU A 90 9.53 0.07 -6.94
C GLU A 90 10.34 -0.37 -5.72
N ALA A 91 11.17 0.52 -5.14
CA ALA A 91 11.92 0.24 -3.93
C ALA A 91 11.01 -0.05 -2.73
N GLU A 92 9.93 0.72 -2.56
CA GLU A 92 8.90 0.47 -1.55
C GLU A 92 8.23 -0.90 -1.76
N GLU A 93 7.81 -1.20 -2.99
CA GLU A 93 7.18 -2.49 -3.29
C GLU A 93 8.12 -3.67 -3.05
N ALA A 94 9.40 -3.52 -3.40
CA ALA A 94 10.42 -4.55 -3.14
C ALA A 94 10.62 -4.78 -1.63
N ALA A 95 10.62 -3.71 -0.81
CA ALA A 95 10.69 -3.84 0.64
C ALA A 95 9.45 -4.56 1.21
N ALA A 96 8.27 -4.16 0.75
CA ALA A 96 7.00 -4.77 1.15
C ALA A 96 6.91 -6.25 0.76
N ASN A 97 7.32 -6.59 -0.47
CA ASN A 97 7.38 -7.97 -0.96
C ASN A 97 8.35 -8.83 -0.16
N ARG A 98 9.53 -8.30 0.20
CA ARG A 98 10.47 -9.00 1.10
C ARG A 98 9.86 -9.24 2.48
N ALA A 99 9.08 -8.30 3.01
CA ALA A 99 8.41 -8.47 4.30
C ALA A 99 7.35 -9.59 4.25
N ALA A 100 6.52 -9.60 3.21
CA ALA A 100 5.49 -10.63 2.99
C ALA A 100 6.09 -12.02 2.71
N TYR A 101 7.17 -12.11 1.92
CA TYR A 101 7.90 -13.35 1.71
C TYR A 101 8.45 -13.91 3.02
N ARG A 102 9.09 -13.09 3.86
CA ARG A 102 9.60 -13.53 5.18
C ARG A 102 8.48 -14.01 6.10
N MET A 103 7.29 -13.41 6.03
CA MET A 103 6.11 -13.90 6.74
C MET A 103 5.73 -15.31 6.27
N GLY A 104 5.54 -15.50 4.97
CA GLY A 104 5.14 -16.78 4.39
C GLY A 104 6.16 -17.90 4.63
N SER A 105 7.46 -17.61 4.47
CA SER A 105 8.54 -18.56 4.77
C SER A 105 8.53 -19.00 6.23
N ARG A 106 8.34 -18.08 7.20
CA ARG A 106 8.24 -18.42 8.63
C ARG A 106 7.00 -19.23 9.00
N LEU A 107 5.96 -19.20 8.17
CA LEU A 107 4.76 -20.02 8.32
C LEU A 107 4.88 -21.39 7.63
N GLY A 108 6.01 -21.69 6.98
CA GLY A 108 6.21 -22.95 6.23
C GLY A 108 5.66 -22.92 4.80
N HIS A 109 5.38 -21.75 4.23
CA HIS A 109 4.81 -21.56 2.89
C HIS A 109 5.80 -20.88 1.93
N GLU A 110 7.08 -21.25 2.00
CA GLU A 110 8.14 -20.55 1.29
C GLU A 110 7.96 -20.53 -0.24
N GLU A 111 7.68 -21.68 -0.86
CA GLU A 111 7.53 -21.77 -2.32
C GLU A 111 6.37 -20.91 -2.83
N ALA A 112 5.21 -20.97 -2.16
CA ALA A 112 4.05 -20.15 -2.50
C ALA A 112 4.30 -18.65 -2.28
N ALA A 113 5.00 -18.30 -1.20
CA ALA A 113 5.36 -16.92 -0.90
C ALA A 113 6.39 -16.36 -1.90
N ARG A 114 7.37 -17.18 -2.32
CA ARG A 114 8.34 -16.83 -3.35
C ARG A 114 7.67 -16.62 -4.69
N ALA A 115 6.84 -17.56 -5.13
CA ALA A 115 6.10 -17.47 -6.39
C ALA A 115 5.22 -16.21 -6.43
N THR A 116 4.61 -15.86 -5.29
CA THR A 116 3.73 -14.69 -5.19
C THR A 116 4.50 -13.38 -5.14
N TYR A 117 5.46 -13.23 -4.23
CA TYR A 117 6.03 -11.91 -3.89
C TYR A 117 7.38 -11.61 -4.54
N LEU A 118 8.12 -12.62 -5.02
CA LEU A 118 9.46 -12.45 -5.57
C LEU A 118 9.52 -12.74 -7.07
N ASP A 119 8.89 -13.83 -7.50
CA ASP A 119 9.00 -14.31 -8.89
C ASP A 119 7.86 -13.81 -9.78
N GLY A 120 6.66 -13.61 -9.23
CA GLY A 120 5.57 -12.90 -9.88
C GLY A 120 5.82 -11.40 -9.82
N SER A 121 5.50 -10.67 -10.90
CA SER A 121 5.50 -9.19 -10.93
C SER A 121 4.40 -8.62 -10.01
N TYR A 122 4.48 -8.91 -8.71
CA TYR A 122 3.50 -8.56 -7.71
C TYR A 122 3.75 -7.14 -7.24
N GLY A 123 2.91 -6.25 -7.76
CA GLY A 123 3.10 -4.82 -7.56
C GLY A 123 2.29 -3.97 -8.52
N ALA A 124 2.53 -2.67 -8.47
CA ALA A 124 1.93 -1.68 -9.32
C ALA A 124 2.55 -1.74 -10.72
N GLY A 125 1.74 -2.14 -11.71
CA GLY A 125 2.14 -1.97 -13.12
C GLY A 125 2.23 -0.50 -13.52
N TYR A 126 2.91 -0.21 -14.64
CA TYR A 126 3.14 1.13 -15.18
C TYR A 126 1.89 2.05 -15.16
N GLN A 127 0.74 1.53 -15.60
CA GLN A 127 -0.52 2.29 -15.64
C GLN A 127 -0.99 2.76 -14.25
N LYS A 128 -0.77 1.94 -13.22
CA LYS A 128 -1.11 2.28 -11.83
C LYS A 128 -0.15 3.33 -11.29
N LEU A 129 1.16 3.14 -11.49
CA LEU A 129 2.19 4.11 -11.10
C LEU A 129 1.90 5.49 -11.69
N TRP A 130 1.55 5.53 -12.97
CA TRP A 130 1.21 6.77 -13.66
C TRP A 130 -0.07 7.41 -13.13
N GLY A 131 -1.10 6.60 -12.85
CA GLY A 131 -2.33 7.06 -12.22
C GLY A 131 -2.11 7.65 -10.83
N GLU A 132 -1.28 7.01 -10.00
CA GLU A 132 -0.91 7.50 -8.66
C GLU A 132 -0.14 8.82 -8.75
N HIS A 133 0.86 8.92 -9.62
CA HIS A 133 1.64 10.15 -9.83
C HIS A 133 0.76 11.33 -10.28
N ARG A 134 -0.10 11.10 -11.28
CA ARG A 134 -1.02 12.13 -11.79
C ARG A 134 -2.12 12.49 -10.80
N GLY A 135 -2.67 11.50 -10.08
CA GLY A 135 -3.66 11.70 -9.04
C GLY A 135 -3.10 12.52 -7.87
N GLY A 136 -1.88 12.21 -7.45
CA GLY A 136 -1.14 13.02 -6.49
C GLY A 136 -0.98 14.45 -6.98
N LEU A 137 -0.55 14.66 -8.23
CA LEU A 137 -0.40 16.00 -8.82
C LEU A 137 -1.72 16.78 -8.77
N GLY A 138 -2.82 16.14 -9.13
CA GLY A 138 -4.15 16.72 -9.02
C GLY A 138 -4.48 17.16 -7.59
N GLN A 139 -4.24 16.29 -6.60
CA GLN A 139 -4.48 16.61 -5.19
C GLN A 139 -3.55 17.71 -4.66
N ALA A 140 -2.28 17.74 -5.04
CA ALA A 140 -1.35 18.78 -4.64
C ALA A 140 -1.69 20.14 -5.28
N ILE A 141 -2.24 20.15 -6.49
CA ILE A 141 -2.76 21.38 -7.12
C ILE A 141 -4.03 21.84 -6.40
N LEU A 142 -4.97 20.94 -6.14
CA LEU A 142 -6.24 21.25 -5.47
C LEU A 142 -6.05 21.68 -3.99
N GLY A 143 -5.09 21.07 -3.28
CA GLY A 143 -4.82 21.31 -1.87
C GLY A 143 -3.65 22.25 -1.58
N GLY A 144 -2.86 22.63 -2.58
CA GLY A 144 -1.67 23.47 -2.46
C GLY A 144 -1.94 24.97 -2.64
N PRO A 145 -0.93 25.78 -3.01
CA PRO A 145 -1.06 27.24 -3.09
C PRO A 145 -2.11 27.72 -4.12
N PHE A 146 -2.53 26.86 -5.04
CA PHE A 146 -3.60 27.14 -6.00
C PHE A 146 -5.01 26.98 -5.44
N ARG A 147 -5.16 26.42 -4.23
CA ARG A 147 -6.45 26.30 -3.54
C ARG A 147 -7.17 27.65 -3.39
N LEU A 148 -6.41 28.74 -3.21
CA LEU A 148 -6.92 30.10 -3.16
C LEU A 148 -7.66 30.54 -4.44
N PHE A 149 -7.36 29.94 -5.60
CA PHE A 149 -8.05 30.22 -6.87
C PHE A 149 -9.26 29.31 -7.12
N ASN A 150 -9.40 28.21 -6.37
CA ASN A 150 -10.47 27.22 -6.54
C ASN A 150 -11.62 27.36 -5.53
N ASP A 151 -11.37 27.92 -4.34
CA ASP A 151 -12.33 27.92 -3.23
C ASP A 151 -13.14 29.24 -3.05
N GLY A 152 -13.01 30.25 -3.93
CA GLY A 152 -13.81 31.47 -3.84
C GLY A 152 -13.60 32.46 -4.99
N PRO A 153 -14.54 33.40 -5.23
CA PRO A 153 -14.40 34.37 -6.30
C PRO A 153 -13.16 35.24 -6.06
N LEU A 154 -12.34 35.40 -7.10
CA LEU A 154 -11.25 36.35 -7.12
C LEU A 154 -11.84 37.75 -6.97
N ASP A 155 -11.74 38.31 -5.77
CA ASP A 155 -12.15 39.68 -5.49
C ASP A 155 -11.10 40.61 -6.09
N PHE A 156 -11.38 41.14 -7.28
CA PHE A 156 -10.59 42.21 -7.90
C PHE A 156 -11.14 43.54 -7.38
N THR A 157 -10.70 43.95 -6.20
CA THR A 157 -10.89 45.33 -5.70
C THR A 157 -9.55 46.00 -5.41
#